data_AF-A0A9E5JSP3-F1
#
_entry.id   AF-A0A9E5JSP3-F1
#
_cell.length_a   1.000
_cell.length_b   1.000
_cell.length_c   1.000
_cell.angle_alpha   90.00
_cell.angle_beta   90.00
_cell.angle_gamma   90.00
#
_symmetry.space_group_name_H-M   'P 1'
#
loop_
_entity.id
_entity.type
_entity.pdbx_description
1 polymer ?
#
loop_
_entity_poly.entity_id
_entity_poly.type
_entity_poly.pdbx_seq_one_letter_code
_entity_poly.pdbx_strand_id
1 'polypeptide(L)'
;MLSILSSLLPFSASAKESVVSQRRVNIGGYPFSFDLPEGFSKDLPAENLVEQLEINQVDLFDDLTAGHLLRRWWDIKEPGWFGAELGTVMLEMSVQRIHPNSLKRIHSQPYDVTDRLDFMFAIEELLLRRYKAHNEEVRHRDGSWNFELAYNVAGIATMLGGRVDARYWNHISESQNWLRYSISAPFDAIVTSYALPVNRNFMIELAFTYSVNHDIALKGGKRDFLRVSEEQITDPIINSLYLQYPGDSPIKSAVEGEWVTETTDEVVRRNWQRLVKPLFGEEAYQMALEEHKKREALEDRSGL
;
A
#
# COMPACT_ATOMS: atom_id res chain seq x y z
N MET A 1 19.04 47.02 -36.79
CA MET A 1 17.65 46.54 -36.93
C MET A 1 17.66 45.02 -36.81
N LEU A 2 17.54 44.50 -35.59
CA LEU A 2 17.60 43.07 -35.27
C LEU A 2 16.66 42.86 -34.07
N SER A 3 15.37 42.68 -34.35
CA SER A 3 14.33 42.56 -33.31
C SER A 3 12.97 42.13 -33.91
N ILE A 4 12.88 41.05 -34.71
CA ILE A 4 11.56 40.51 -35.12
C ILE A 4 11.56 38.99 -35.33
N LEU A 5 12.20 38.18 -34.46
CA LEU A 5 12.10 36.70 -34.60
C LEU A 5 11.94 35.91 -33.29
N SER A 6 11.60 36.56 -32.18
CA SER A 6 11.41 35.87 -30.88
C SER A 6 9.94 35.63 -30.48
N SER A 7 8.95 35.88 -31.33
CA SER A 7 7.52 35.86 -30.94
C SER A 7 6.67 34.72 -31.53
N LEU A 8 7.26 33.64 -32.06
CA LEU A 8 6.50 32.54 -32.71
C LEU A 8 6.81 31.14 -32.19
N LEU A 9 7.22 30.99 -30.93
CA LEU A 9 7.31 29.67 -30.31
C LEU A 9 6.56 29.67 -28.98
N PRO A 10 5.33 29.13 -28.93
CA PRO A 10 4.70 28.80 -27.67
C PRO A 10 5.36 27.52 -27.15
N PHE A 11 6.55 27.63 -26.57
CA PHE A 11 7.13 26.59 -25.73
C PHE A 11 6.58 26.69 -24.31
N SER A 12 5.26 26.66 -24.19
CA SER A 12 4.59 26.13 -23.00
C SER A 12 4.01 24.80 -23.42
N ALA A 13 4.87 23.77 -23.45
CA ALA A 13 4.41 22.40 -23.47
C ALA A 13 3.71 22.14 -22.13
N SER A 14 2.43 22.52 -22.05
CA SER A 14 1.54 21.98 -21.04
C SER A 14 1.66 20.47 -21.16
N ALA A 15 2.04 19.80 -20.07
CA ALA A 15 1.88 18.35 -19.97
C ALA A 15 0.46 18.05 -20.45
N LYS A 16 0.32 17.18 -21.45
CA LYS A 16 -1.00 16.73 -21.89
C LYS A 16 -1.70 16.23 -20.63
N GLU A 17 -2.84 16.83 -20.29
CA GLU A 17 -3.73 16.29 -19.27
C GLU A 17 -3.86 14.79 -19.54
N SER A 18 -3.47 13.97 -18.57
CA SER A 18 -3.63 12.53 -18.67
C SER A 18 -5.11 12.29 -18.93
N VAL A 19 -5.43 11.61 -20.03
CA VAL A 19 -6.81 11.16 -20.25
C VAL A 19 -7.07 10.12 -19.17
N VAL A 20 -7.89 10.48 -18.19
CA VAL A 20 -8.30 9.59 -17.11
C VAL A 20 -9.64 8.99 -17.49
N SER A 21 -9.78 7.68 -17.33
CA SER A 21 -11.01 6.99 -17.70
C SER A 21 -11.49 6.08 -16.59
N GLN A 22 -12.77 6.22 -16.25
CA GLN A 22 -13.38 5.43 -15.19
C GLN A 22 -13.47 3.97 -15.61
N ARG A 23 -13.18 3.08 -14.66
CA ARG A 23 -13.27 1.62 -14.78
C ARG A 23 -14.14 1.08 -13.67
N ARG A 24 -14.77 -0.05 -13.94
CA ARG A 24 -15.59 -0.78 -12.98
C ARG A 24 -15.36 -2.26 -13.11
N VAL A 25 -15.24 -2.94 -11.97
CA VAL A 25 -15.15 -4.38 -11.85
C VAL A 25 -16.23 -4.85 -10.89
N ASN A 26 -16.83 -6.00 -11.14
CA ASN A 26 -17.70 -6.66 -10.17
C ASN A 26 -16.94 -7.80 -9.48
N ILE A 27 -16.69 -7.66 -8.18
CA ILE A 27 -15.99 -8.65 -7.37
C ILE A 27 -17.03 -9.40 -6.55
N GLY A 28 -17.54 -10.53 -7.02
CA GLY A 28 -18.52 -11.34 -6.27
C GLY A 28 -19.80 -10.60 -5.86
N GLY A 29 -20.27 -9.66 -6.69
CA GLY A 29 -21.42 -8.82 -6.36
C GLY A 29 -21.07 -7.52 -5.61
N TYR A 30 -19.78 -7.23 -5.39
CA TYR A 30 -19.27 -5.97 -4.86
C TYR A 30 -18.68 -5.13 -6.01
N PRO A 31 -19.42 -4.12 -6.52
CA PRO A 31 -18.90 -3.26 -7.57
C PRO A 31 -17.74 -2.40 -7.06
N PHE A 32 -16.59 -2.51 -7.70
CA PHE A 32 -15.40 -1.72 -7.46
C PHE A 32 -15.20 -0.73 -8.61
N SER A 33 -15.11 0.55 -8.30
CA SER A 33 -14.88 1.63 -9.27
C SER A 33 -13.55 2.31 -8.97
N PHE A 34 -12.85 2.71 -10.03
CA PHE A 34 -11.61 3.46 -9.96
C PHE A 34 -11.35 4.16 -11.29
N ASP A 35 -10.58 5.23 -11.27
CA ASP A 35 -10.09 5.89 -12.47
C ASP A 35 -8.75 5.32 -12.90
N LEU A 36 -8.53 5.21 -14.20
CA LEU A 36 -7.27 4.71 -14.77
C LEU A 36 -6.69 5.74 -15.75
N PRO A 37 -5.52 6.34 -15.43
CA PRO A 37 -4.76 7.17 -16.36
C PRO A 37 -4.31 6.37 -17.58
N GLU A 38 -4.55 6.90 -18.77
CA GLU A 38 -4.09 6.31 -20.04
C GLU A 38 -2.59 6.60 -20.28
N GLY A 39 -2.05 6.09 -21.39
CA GLY A 39 -0.64 6.28 -21.75
C GLY A 39 0.29 5.18 -21.23
N PHE A 40 -0.22 3.94 -21.21
CA PHE A 40 0.54 2.77 -20.79
C PHE A 40 1.83 2.57 -21.62
N SER A 41 2.84 2.01 -20.97
CA SER A 41 4.05 1.54 -21.63
C SER A 41 3.69 0.52 -22.71
N LYS A 42 4.32 0.65 -23.89
CA LYS A 42 4.10 -0.24 -25.03
C LYS A 42 5.03 -1.45 -25.01
N ASP A 43 6.10 -1.37 -24.22
CA ASP A 43 7.20 -2.31 -24.23
C ASP A 43 7.12 -3.32 -23.08
N LEU A 44 6.22 -3.09 -22.11
CA LEU A 44 6.05 -3.91 -20.91
C LEU A 44 4.77 -4.76 -20.95
N PRO A 45 4.79 -5.97 -20.36
CA PRO A 45 3.67 -6.90 -20.42
C PRO A 45 2.46 -6.39 -19.63
N ALA A 46 1.31 -6.27 -20.27
CA ALA A 46 0.08 -5.78 -19.67
C ALA A 46 -1.01 -6.88 -19.65
N GLU A 47 -1.80 -6.93 -18.58
CA GLU A 47 -2.90 -7.90 -18.42
C GLU A 47 -4.24 -7.18 -18.38
N ASN A 48 -5.18 -7.54 -19.26
CA ASN A 48 -6.44 -6.80 -19.39
C ASN A 48 -7.27 -6.83 -18.11
N LEU A 49 -8.08 -5.78 -17.93
CA LEU A 49 -8.99 -5.67 -16.81
C LEU A 49 -9.98 -6.84 -16.84
N VAL A 50 -10.03 -7.60 -15.75
CA VAL A 50 -11.10 -8.56 -15.48
C VAL A 50 -12.31 -7.77 -14.99
N GLU A 51 -13.38 -7.73 -15.79
CA GLU A 51 -14.58 -6.95 -15.46
C GLU A 51 -15.48 -7.65 -14.43
N GLN A 52 -15.39 -8.98 -14.32
CA GLN A 52 -16.15 -9.79 -13.36
C GLN A 52 -15.27 -10.89 -12.78
N LEU A 53 -15.16 -10.90 -11.45
CA LEU A 53 -14.43 -11.91 -10.69
C LEU A 53 -15.38 -12.58 -9.69
N GLU A 54 -15.52 -13.90 -9.79
CA GLU A 54 -16.30 -14.68 -8.83
C GLU A 54 -15.41 -15.12 -7.66
N ILE A 55 -15.83 -14.83 -6.42
CA ILE A 55 -15.05 -15.10 -5.19
C ILE A 55 -15.71 -16.19 -4.32
N ASN A 56 -16.52 -17.06 -4.92
CA ASN A 56 -17.33 -18.04 -4.20
C ASN A 56 -16.51 -19.27 -3.76
N GLN A 57 -15.37 -19.52 -4.41
CA GLN A 57 -14.49 -20.67 -4.16
C GLN A 57 -13.19 -20.20 -3.50
N VAL A 58 -13.21 -20.14 -2.16
CA VAL A 58 -12.11 -19.55 -1.37
C VAL A 58 -10.75 -20.22 -1.63
N ASP A 59 -10.74 -21.54 -1.82
CA ASP A 59 -9.49 -22.29 -1.99
C ASP A 59 -8.81 -22.06 -3.35
N LEU A 60 -9.51 -21.53 -4.36
CA LEU A 60 -8.87 -21.11 -5.61
C LEU A 60 -7.90 -19.95 -5.39
N PHE A 61 -8.15 -19.13 -4.38
CA PHE A 61 -7.34 -17.95 -4.05
C PHE A 61 -6.15 -18.29 -3.14
N ASP A 62 -5.86 -19.58 -2.93
CA ASP A 62 -4.54 -20.00 -2.43
C ASP A 62 -3.46 -19.83 -3.51
N ASP A 63 -3.83 -19.83 -4.78
CA ASP A 63 -3.01 -19.30 -5.87
C ASP A 63 -3.16 -17.77 -5.92
N LEU A 64 -2.05 -17.06 -5.69
CA LEU A 64 -2.02 -15.59 -5.66
C LEU A 64 -2.40 -14.94 -7.00
N THR A 65 -2.35 -15.69 -8.10
CA THR A 65 -2.73 -15.23 -9.43
C THR A 65 -4.23 -15.34 -9.70
N ALA A 66 -4.96 -16.18 -8.95
CA ALA A 66 -6.37 -16.46 -9.21
C ALA A 66 -7.28 -15.25 -9.04
N GLY A 67 -6.87 -14.28 -8.21
CA GLY A 67 -7.60 -13.04 -7.99
C GLY A 67 -7.06 -11.84 -8.77
N HIS A 68 -6.18 -12.04 -9.75
CA HIS A 68 -5.63 -10.94 -10.53
C HIS A 68 -6.74 -10.21 -11.31
N LEU A 69 -6.75 -8.88 -11.23
CA LEU A 69 -7.73 -8.03 -11.91
C LEU A 69 -7.13 -7.23 -13.06
N LEU A 70 -5.92 -6.69 -12.88
CA LEU A 70 -5.29 -5.79 -13.84
C LEU A 70 -3.78 -5.70 -13.58
N ARG A 71 -2.98 -5.70 -14.66
CA ARG A 71 -1.59 -5.24 -14.63
C ARG A 71 -1.34 -4.19 -15.69
N ARG A 72 -0.80 -3.02 -15.29
CA ARG A 72 -0.45 -1.91 -16.19
C ARG A 72 0.89 -1.30 -15.80
N TRP A 73 1.55 -0.70 -16.78
CA TRP A 73 2.85 -0.06 -16.63
C TRP A 73 2.82 1.33 -17.25
N TRP A 74 3.58 2.26 -16.68
CA TRP A 74 3.81 3.59 -17.24
C TRP A 74 5.29 3.92 -17.19
N ASP A 75 5.81 4.44 -18.30
CA ASP A 75 7.15 5.00 -18.36
C ASP A 75 7.08 6.46 -17.91
N ILE A 76 7.75 6.77 -16.80
CA ILE A 76 7.74 8.11 -16.21
C ILE A 76 8.88 8.92 -16.81
N LYS A 77 8.56 10.11 -17.30
CA LYS A 77 9.51 11.01 -17.95
C LYS A 77 9.39 12.41 -17.36
N GLU A 78 10.47 13.18 -17.45
CA GLU A 78 10.41 14.61 -17.14
C GLU A 78 9.41 15.32 -18.08
N PRO A 79 8.78 16.42 -17.65
CA PRO A 79 7.95 17.22 -18.54
C PRO A 79 8.74 17.75 -19.75
N GLY A 80 8.12 17.70 -20.93
CA GLY A 80 8.68 18.24 -22.18
C GLY A 80 8.98 17.18 -23.24
N TRP A 81 9.14 17.63 -24.50
CA TRP A 81 9.30 16.73 -25.66
C TRP A 81 10.59 15.88 -25.64
N PHE A 82 11.58 16.32 -24.86
CA PHE A 82 12.87 15.63 -24.67
C PHE A 82 13.12 15.30 -23.20
N GLY A 83 12.04 15.19 -22.41
CA GLY A 83 12.16 14.87 -21.00
C GLY A 83 12.89 13.54 -20.79
N ALA A 84 13.81 13.51 -19.84
CA ALA A 84 14.60 12.33 -19.56
C ALA A 84 13.72 11.23 -18.92
N GLU A 85 14.08 9.97 -19.14
CA GLU A 85 13.34 8.83 -18.58
C GLU A 85 13.69 8.64 -17.10
N LEU A 86 12.72 8.95 -16.24
CA LEU A 86 12.89 8.96 -14.79
C LEU A 86 12.75 7.58 -14.17
N GLY A 87 11.96 6.69 -14.77
CA GLY A 87 11.73 5.33 -14.28
C GLY A 87 10.41 4.76 -14.75
N THR A 88 9.93 3.74 -14.04
CA THR A 88 8.72 2.99 -14.39
C THR A 88 7.85 2.76 -13.17
N VAL A 89 6.54 2.85 -13.36
CA VAL A 89 5.54 2.46 -12.36
C VAL A 89 4.75 1.27 -12.89
N MET A 90 4.66 0.19 -12.10
CA MET A 90 3.72 -0.90 -12.32
C MET A 90 2.54 -0.74 -11.37
N LEU A 91 1.32 -0.90 -11.88
CA LEU A 91 0.13 -1.17 -11.09
C LEU A 91 -0.24 -2.64 -11.23
N GLU A 92 -0.44 -3.30 -10.11
CA GLU A 92 -1.11 -4.59 -10.02
C GLU A 92 -2.34 -4.47 -9.11
N MET A 93 -3.51 -4.86 -9.61
CA MET A 93 -4.73 -4.96 -8.82
C MET A 93 -5.11 -6.42 -8.65
N SER A 94 -5.45 -6.82 -7.43
CA SER A 94 -5.86 -8.20 -7.18
C SER A 94 -6.80 -8.32 -5.98
N VAL A 95 -7.59 -9.39 -5.98
CA VAL A 95 -8.36 -9.84 -4.83
C VAL A 95 -7.61 -10.99 -4.17
N GLN A 96 -7.38 -10.88 -2.87
CA GLN A 96 -6.54 -11.80 -2.11
C GLN A 96 -7.38 -12.49 -1.04
N ARG A 97 -7.13 -13.78 -0.81
CA ARG A 97 -7.71 -14.52 0.31
C ARG A 97 -7.15 -13.97 1.62
N ILE A 98 -8.04 -13.76 2.58
CA ILE A 98 -7.69 -13.55 3.97
C ILE A 98 -7.47 -14.92 4.60
N HIS A 99 -6.21 -15.27 4.84
CA HIS A 99 -5.86 -16.56 5.42
C HIS A 99 -6.29 -16.63 6.89
N PRO A 100 -6.53 -17.84 7.42
CA PRO A 100 -6.72 -18.03 8.85
C PRO A 100 -5.52 -17.49 9.64
N ASN A 101 -5.76 -16.90 10.82
CA ASN A 101 -4.74 -16.40 11.74
C ASN A 101 -3.82 -17.53 12.22
N SER A 102 -2.83 -17.86 11.41
CA SER A 102 -1.92 -18.98 11.65
C SER A 102 -0.72 -18.53 12.47
N LEU A 103 -0.37 -17.24 12.40
CA LEU A 103 0.70 -16.65 13.17
C LEU A 103 0.37 -16.50 14.65
N LYS A 104 -0.92 -16.33 15.01
CA LYS A 104 -1.43 -16.25 16.39
C LYS A 104 -0.67 -15.26 17.28
N ARG A 105 -0.23 -14.13 16.71
CA ARG A 105 0.70 -13.20 17.38
C ARG A 105 0.08 -12.53 18.60
N ILE A 106 -1.17 -12.09 18.50
CA ILE A 106 -1.83 -11.31 19.57
C ILE A 106 -3.11 -11.97 20.12
N HIS A 107 -3.69 -12.94 19.41
CA HIS A 107 -4.78 -13.81 19.86
C HIS A 107 -4.85 -15.06 18.97
N SER A 108 -5.69 -16.02 19.36
CA SER A 108 -5.87 -17.32 18.66
C SER A 108 -7.09 -17.40 17.74
N GLN A 109 -8.01 -16.44 17.82
CA GLN A 109 -9.21 -16.40 16.97
C GLN A 109 -8.85 -16.05 15.51
N PRO A 110 -9.67 -16.44 14.52
CA PRO A 110 -9.56 -15.93 13.14
C PRO A 110 -9.54 -14.39 13.13
N TYR A 111 -8.91 -13.80 12.12
CA TYR A 111 -8.88 -12.35 11.99
C TYR A 111 -10.30 -11.78 11.83
N ASP A 112 -10.65 -10.82 12.66
CA ASP A 112 -11.83 -9.99 12.45
C ASP A 112 -11.48 -8.81 11.55
N VAL A 113 -11.86 -8.89 10.27
CA VAL A 113 -11.52 -7.86 9.27
C VAL A 113 -12.28 -6.54 9.49
N THR A 114 -13.22 -6.49 10.44
CA THR A 114 -13.86 -5.24 10.88
C THR A 114 -13.02 -4.53 11.95
N ASP A 115 -12.21 -5.28 12.71
CA ASP A 115 -11.17 -4.73 13.57
C ASP A 115 -9.94 -4.38 12.72
N ARG A 116 -9.55 -3.11 12.74
CA ARG A 116 -8.44 -2.64 11.90
C ARG A 116 -7.10 -3.29 12.27
N LEU A 117 -6.87 -3.56 13.54
CA LEU A 117 -5.61 -4.16 14.00
C LEU A 117 -5.49 -5.59 13.50
N ASP A 118 -6.56 -6.37 13.60
CA ASP A 118 -6.65 -7.71 13.04
C ASP A 118 -6.47 -7.69 11.50
N PHE A 119 -7.07 -6.72 10.81
CA PHE A 119 -6.88 -6.58 9.36
C PHE A 119 -5.42 -6.25 8.98
N MET A 120 -4.72 -5.41 9.74
CA MET A 120 -3.28 -5.17 9.55
C MET A 120 -2.44 -6.45 9.70
N PHE A 121 -2.77 -7.31 10.68
CA PHE A 121 -2.10 -8.60 10.84
C PHE A 121 -2.45 -9.59 9.71
N ALA A 122 -3.68 -9.56 9.20
CA ALA A 122 -4.07 -10.36 8.04
C ALA A 122 -3.24 -10.00 6.79
N ILE A 123 -3.02 -8.70 6.56
CA ILE A 123 -2.13 -8.21 5.48
C ILE A 123 -0.69 -8.68 5.71
N GLU A 124 -0.15 -8.53 6.93
CA GLU A 124 1.20 -9.00 7.24
C GLU A 124 1.36 -10.51 6.96
N GLU A 125 0.40 -11.33 7.38
CA GLU A 125 0.43 -12.77 7.11
C GLU A 125 0.39 -13.07 5.60
N LEU A 126 -0.43 -12.36 4.83
CA LEU A 126 -0.43 -12.48 3.36
C LEU A 126 0.95 -12.18 2.78
N LEU A 127 1.56 -11.05 3.16
CA LEU A 127 2.85 -10.64 2.60
C LEU A 127 3.96 -11.63 2.95
N LEU A 128 3.98 -12.14 4.19
CA LEU A 128 4.93 -13.17 4.60
C LEU A 128 4.78 -14.46 3.80
N ARG A 129 3.54 -14.85 3.45
CA ARG A 129 3.27 -16.01 2.59
C ARG A 129 3.70 -15.74 1.15
N ARG A 130 3.29 -14.61 0.58
CA ARG A 130 3.55 -14.19 -0.80
C ARG A 130 5.04 -14.23 -1.14
N TYR A 131 5.86 -13.67 -0.27
CA TYR A 131 7.30 -13.53 -0.55
C TYR A 131 8.16 -14.65 0.03
N LYS A 132 7.58 -15.61 0.76
CA LYS A 132 8.34 -16.65 1.47
C LYS A 132 9.33 -17.40 0.58
N ALA A 133 8.86 -17.94 -0.53
CA ALA A 133 9.67 -18.78 -1.41
C ALA A 133 10.85 -17.99 -2.00
N HIS A 134 10.57 -16.83 -2.59
CA HIS A 134 11.60 -15.92 -3.12
C HIS A 134 12.63 -15.54 -2.05
N ASN A 135 12.13 -15.18 -0.87
CA ASN A 135 12.96 -14.79 0.25
C ASN A 135 13.88 -15.98 0.68
N GLU A 136 13.35 -17.18 0.80
CA GLU A 136 14.16 -18.37 1.12
C GLU A 136 15.23 -18.67 0.07
N GLU A 137 14.98 -18.38 -1.22
CA GLU A 137 15.93 -18.59 -2.32
C GLU A 137 17.10 -17.61 -2.30
N VAL A 138 16.87 -16.33 -1.97
CA VAL A 138 17.91 -15.29 -1.93
C VAL A 138 18.67 -15.25 -0.60
N ARG A 139 18.37 -16.19 0.31
CA ARG A 139 19.05 -16.34 1.58
C ARG A 139 20.45 -16.94 1.38
N HIS A 140 21.45 -16.33 1.99
CA HIS A 140 22.81 -16.84 2.00
C HIS A 140 22.92 -18.17 2.77
N ARG A 141 23.97 -18.95 2.46
CA ARG A 141 24.22 -20.26 3.10
C ARG A 141 24.46 -20.18 4.62
N ASP A 142 24.94 -19.04 5.12
CA ASP A 142 25.13 -18.77 6.54
C ASP A 142 23.82 -18.35 7.24
N GLY A 143 22.72 -18.30 6.49
CA GLY A 143 21.41 -17.93 6.97
C GLY A 143 21.14 -16.41 6.98
N SER A 144 22.10 -15.58 6.57
CA SER A 144 21.89 -14.14 6.37
C SER A 144 21.11 -13.87 5.07
N TRP A 145 20.52 -12.69 4.98
CA TRP A 145 19.68 -12.29 3.85
C TRP A 145 20.49 -11.46 2.86
N ASN A 146 20.37 -11.75 1.56
CA ASN A 146 20.77 -10.77 0.56
C ASN A 146 19.70 -9.67 0.52
N PHE A 147 19.88 -8.64 1.35
CA PHE A 147 18.90 -7.58 1.52
C PHE A 147 18.61 -6.80 0.24
N GLU A 148 19.53 -6.79 -0.73
CA GLU A 148 19.32 -6.14 -2.03
C GLU A 148 18.35 -6.93 -2.93
N LEU A 149 18.21 -8.23 -2.68
CA LEU A 149 17.39 -9.14 -3.48
C LEU A 149 16.16 -9.66 -2.74
N ALA A 150 15.96 -9.30 -1.46
CA ALA A 150 14.84 -9.78 -0.66
C ALA A 150 13.69 -8.78 -0.62
N TYR A 151 12.47 -9.29 -0.49
CA TYR A 151 11.33 -8.46 -0.09
C TYR A 151 11.34 -8.27 1.42
N ASN A 152 11.35 -7.01 1.86
CA ASN A 152 11.27 -6.67 3.27
C ASN A 152 9.83 -6.31 3.65
N VAL A 153 9.15 -7.25 4.30
CA VAL A 153 7.84 -7.04 4.91
C VAL A 153 8.07 -6.42 6.29
N ALA A 154 7.93 -5.10 6.37
CA ALA A 154 7.91 -4.43 7.67
C ALA A 154 6.70 -4.95 8.46
N GLY A 155 6.92 -5.40 9.71
CA GLY A 155 5.82 -5.80 10.58
C GLY A 155 4.85 -4.65 10.83
N ILE A 156 3.72 -4.90 11.47
CA ILE A 156 2.63 -3.90 11.57
C ILE A 156 2.98 -2.62 12.33
N ALA A 157 4.02 -2.68 13.17
CA ALA A 157 4.43 -1.59 14.03
C ALA A 157 5.94 -1.58 14.23
N THR A 158 6.47 -0.41 14.57
CA THR A 158 7.85 -0.24 14.99
C THR A 158 7.92 0.34 16.37
N MET A 159 8.94 -0.06 17.12
CA MET A 159 9.22 0.52 18.42
C MET A 159 10.33 1.56 18.28
N LEU A 160 10.10 2.77 18.79
CA LEU A 160 11.05 3.88 18.85
C LEU A 160 11.15 4.36 20.30
N GLY A 161 12.16 3.87 21.03
CA GLY A 161 12.21 4.02 22.49
C GLY A 161 11.01 3.28 23.14
N GLY A 162 10.29 3.91 24.06
CA GLY A 162 9.05 3.37 24.62
C GLY A 162 7.78 3.65 23.81
N ARG A 163 7.89 4.16 22.57
CA ARG A 163 6.73 4.39 21.69
C ARG A 163 6.58 3.28 20.66
N VAL A 164 5.33 2.98 20.31
CA VAL A 164 4.97 2.13 19.19
C VAL A 164 4.26 2.98 18.15
N ASP A 165 4.79 3.00 16.93
CA ASP A 165 4.20 3.70 15.79
C ASP A 165 3.82 2.68 14.70
N ALA A 166 2.74 2.95 13.96
CA ALA A 166 2.24 2.07 12.91
C ALA A 166 3.16 2.11 11.67
N ARG A 167 3.22 0.98 10.95
CA ARG A 167 3.85 0.91 9.61
C ARG A 167 2.83 1.01 8.47
N TYR A 168 1.58 1.26 8.84
CA TYR A 168 0.44 1.44 7.95
C TYR A 168 -0.06 2.88 8.08
N TRP A 169 -0.65 3.41 7.02
CA TRP A 169 -1.22 4.75 6.97
C TRP A 169 -2.66 4.71 6.48
N ASN A 170 -3.44 5.70 6.88
CA ASN A 170 -4.78 5.91 6.34
C ASN A 170 -4.70 6.53 4.95
N HIS A 171 -5.51 6.03 4.02
CA HIS A 171 -5.84 6.72 2.78
C HIS A 171 -7.35 6.77 2.64
N ILE A 172 -7.93 7.98 2.65
CA ILE A 172 -9.39 8.13 2.59
C ILE A 172 -9.78 8.48 1.16
N SER A 173 -10.60 7.64 0.54
CA SER A 173 -11.21 7.88 -0.78
C SER A 173 -12.68 7.50 -0.71
N GLU A 174 -13.57 8.38 -1.21
CA GLU A 174 -15.02 8.16 -1.22
C GLU A 174 -15.59 7.73 0.15
N SER A 175 -15.11 8.37 1.22
CA SER A 175 -15.44 8.06 2.63
C SER A 175 -14.98 6.68 3.12
N GLN A 176 -14.19 5.94 2.36
CA GLN A 176 -13.62 4.65 2.75
C GLN A 176 -12.17 4.83 3.19
N ASN A 177 -11.82 4.26 4.34
CA ASN A 177 -10.43 4.29 4.81
C ASN A 177 -9.68 3.04 4.34
N TRP A 178 -8.88 3.22 3.30
CA TRP A 178 -7.97 2.24 2.74
C TRP A 178 -6.68 2.20 3.57
N LEU A 179 -6.21 0.99 3.88
CA LEU A 179 -4.92 0.82 4.54
C LEU A 179 -3.80 0.89 3.50
N ARG A 180 -2.97 1.93 3.61
CA ARG A 180 -1.74 2.08 2.84
C ARG A 180 -0.58 1.45 3.60
N TYR A 181 0.28 0.72 2.90
CA TYR A 181 1.54 0.22 3.43
C TYR A 181 2.60 0.19 2.33
N SER A 182 3.86 0.04 2.72
CA SER A 182 4.97 -0.07 1.77
C SER A 182 5.90 -1.22 2.17
N ILE A 183 6.43 -1.88 1.15
CA ILE A 183 7.48 -2.89 1.30
C ILE A 183 8.67 -2.51 0.41
N SER A 184 9.87 -2.82 0.89
CA SER A 184 11.06 -2.76 0.05
C SER A 184 11.10 -4.02 -0.81
N ALA A 185 11.28 -3.84 -2.11
CA ALA A 185 11.41 -4.91 -3.08
C ALA A 185 12.86 -4.98 -3.61
N PRO A 186 13.21 -6.05 -4.34
CA PRO A 186 14.55 -6.20 -4.91
C PRO A 186 14.96 -5.01 -5.79
N PHE A 187 16.27 -4.78 -5.89
CA PHE A 187 16.85 -3.72 -6.73
C PHE A 187 16.37 -2.30 -6.39
N ASP A 188 16.29 -1.98 -5.10
CA ASP A 188 15.84 -0.68 -4.58
C ASP A 188 14.42 -0.27 -5.01
N ALA A 189 13.61 -1.20 -5.53
CA ALA A 189 12.22 -0.93 -5.85
C ALA A 189 11.41 -0.75 -4.57
N ILE A 190 10.41 0.11 -4.63
CA ILE A 190 9.46 0.31 -3.54
C ILE A 190 8.10 -0.15 -4.05
N VAL A 191 7.42 -1.00 -3.28
CA VAL A 191 6.01 -1.29 -3.53
C VAL A 191 5.19 -0.54 -2.50
N THR A 192 4.26 0.29 -2.94
CA THR A 192 3.25 0.91 -2.09
C THR A 192 1.90 0.29 -2.43
N SER A 193 1.26 -0.31 -1.43
CA SER A 193 0.00 -0.99 -1.57
C SER A 193 -1.12 -0.28 -0.82
N TYR A 194 -2.33 -0.39 -1.34
CA TYR A 194 -3.59 0.06 -0.74
C TYR A 194 -4.53 -1.13 -0.64
N ALA A 195 -5.06 -1.40 0.55
CA ALA A 195 -5.90 -2.56 0.79
C ALA A 195 -7.20 -2.22 1.51
N LEU A 196 -8.26 -2.94 1.16
CA LEU A 196 -9.58 -2.82 1.78
C LEU A 196 -10.27 -4.20 1.83
N PRO A 197 -10.92 -4.58 2.94
CA PRO A 197 -11.64 -5.85 3.02
C PRO A 197 -12.87 -5.83 2.10
N VAL A 198 -13.04 -6.84 1.25
CA VAL A 198 -14.23 -7.01 0.38
C VAL A 198 -15.35 -7.69 1.18
N ASN A 199 -15.00 -8.82 1.80
CA ASN A 199 -15.83 -9.52 2.77
C ASN A 199 -14.94 -10.17 3.84
N ARG A 200 -15.49 -11.07 4.66
CA ARG A 200 -14.71 -11.72 5.74
C ARG A 200 -13.54 -12.58 5.25
N ASN A 201 -13.57 -13.04 4.01
CA ASN A 201 -12.62 -13.99 3.44
C ASN A 201 -11.70 -13.37 2.39
N PHE A 202 -12.00 -12.15 1.92
CA PHE A 202 -11.28 -11.54 0.81
C PHE A 202 -11.03 -10.07 1.05
N MET A 203 -9.90 -9.59 0.54
CA MET A 203 -9.60 -8.17 0.41
C MET A 203 -9.20 -7.84 -1.01
N ILE A 204 -9.34 -6.58 -1.39
CA ILE A 204 -8.77 -6.04 -2.61
C ILE A 204 -7.46 -5.34 -2.24
N GLU A 205 -6.44 -5.52 -3.07
CA GLU A 205 -5.14 -4.86 -2.97
C GLU A 205 -4.78 -4.21 -4.31
N LEU A 206 -4.35 -2.95 -4.25
CA LEU A 206 -3.71 -2.24 -5.34
C LEU A 206 -2.25 -2.03 -4.97
N ALA A 207 -1.32 -2.64 -5.70
CA ALA A 207 0.11 -2.55 -5.47
C ALA A 207 0.78 -1.73 -6.58
N PHE A 208 1.44 -0.64 -6.20
CA PHE A 208 2.23 0.20 -7.08
C PHE A 208 3.71 -0.09 -6.87
N THR A 209 4.38 -0.68 -7.87
CA THR A 209 5.83 -0.89 -7.84
C THR A 209 6.53 0.23 -8.57
N TYR A 210 7.37 0.96 -7.84
CA TYR A 210 8.15 2.09 -8.31
C TYR A 210 9.59 1.64 -8.55
N SER A 211 10.06 1.75 -9.79
CA SER A 211 11.44 1.46 -10.18
C SER A 211 12.07 2.69 -10.81
N VAL A 212 13.10 3.23 -10.16
CA VAL A 212 13.77 4.45 -10.61
C VAL A 212 14.82 4.10 -11.66
N ASN A 213 14.93 4.93 -12.70
CA ASN A 213 16.09 4.87 -13.59
C ASN A 213 17.37 5.30 -12.84
N HIS A 214 18.23 4.33 -12.55
CA HIS A 214 19.47 4.56 -11.79
C HIS A 214 20.48 5.44 -12.53
N ASP A 215 20.40 5.56 -13.86
CA ASP A 215 21.31 6.40 -14.66
C ASP A 215 21.03 7.91 -14.44
N ILE A 216 19.81 8.27 -14.01
CA ILE A 216 19.39 9.66 -13.78
C ILE A 216 19.33 10.00 -12.28
N ALA A 217 19.30 8.97 -11.42
CA ALA A 217 19.17 9.09 -9.98
C ALA A 217 20.19 10.02 -9.30
N LEU A 218 21.39 10.20 -9.89
CA LEU A 218 22.47 11.02 -9.32
C LEU A 218 22.26 12.53 -9.44
N LYS A 219 21.26 13.01 -10.19
CA LYS A 219 21.03 14.45 -10.45
C LYS A 219 19.75 15.01 -9.80
N GLY A 220 19.20 14.33 -8.80
CA GLY A 220 17.91 14.69 -8.19
C GLY A 220 16.70 13.99 -8.83
N GLY A 221 16.89 13.26 -9.93
CA GLY A 221 15.84 12.55 -10.66
C GLY A 221 15.04 11.55 -9.83
N LYS A 222 15.55 11.05 -8.70
CA LYS A 222 14.76 10.20 -7.78
C LYS A 222 13.55 10.94 -7.18
N ARG A 223 13.73 12.21 -6.78
CA ARG A 223 12.66 13.01 -6.18
C ARG A 223 11.64 13.40 -7.22
N ASP A 224 12.11 13.78 -8.40
CA ASP A 224 11.22 14.12 -9.52
C ASP A 224 10.46 12.89 -10.01
N PHE A 225 11.09 11.71 -10.06
CA PHE A 225 10.40 10.46 -10.39
C PHE A 225 9.21 10.20 -9.47
N LEU A 226 9.43 10.17 -8.15
CA LEU A 226 8.36 9.87 -7.20
C LEU A 226 7.23 10.89 -7.31
N ARG A 227 7.56 12.18 -7.29
CA ARG A 227 6.58 13.25 -7.42
C ARG A 227 5.75 13.14 -8.71
N VAL A 228 6.42 12.97 -9.86
CA VAL A 228 5.73 12.87 -11.15
C VAL A 228 4.89 11.58 -11.23
N SER A 229 5.41 10.46 -10.70
CA SER A 229 4.68 9.20 -10.68
C SER A 229 3.44 9.26 -9.80
N GLU A 230 3.52 9.91 -8.63
CA GLU A 230 2.38 10.09 -7.74
C GLU A 230 1.34 11.00 -8.39
N GLU A 231 1.75 12.19 -8.85
CA GLU A 231 0.83 13.16 -9.46
C GLU A 231 0.12 12.63 -10.72
N GLN A 232 0.82 11.90 -11.59
CA GLN A 232 0.27 11.49 -12.89
C GLN A 232 -0.42 10.13 -12.86
N ILE A 233 0.07 9.20 -12.04
CA ILE A 233 -0.38 7.81 -12.07
C ILE A 233 -1.12 7.46 -10.80
N THR A 234 -0.47 7.57 -9.64
CA THR A 234 -0.98 7.01 -8.39
C THR A 234 -2.17 7.80 -7.86
N ASP A 235 -2.03 9.12 -7.72
CA ASP A 235 -3.05 10.00 -7.11
C ASP A 235 -4.40 9.93 -7.85
N PRO A 236 -4.48 10.00 -9.20
CA PRO A 236 -5.75 9.84 -9.90
C PRO A 236 -6.44 8.51 -9.61
N ILE A 237 -5.68 7.43 -9.46
CA ILE A 237 -6.22 6.09 -9.18
C ILE A 237 -6.68 6.02 -7.71
N ILE A 238 -5.80 6.33 -6.77
CA ILE A 238 -6.08 6.11 -5.34
C ILE A 238 -7.17 7.06 -4.82
N ASN A 239 -7.31 8.25 -5.40
CA ASN A 239 -8.31 9.22 -4.99
C ASN A 239 -9.72 8.92 -5.52
N SER A 240 -9.86 8.01 -6.48
CA SER A 240 -11.13 7.61 -7.11
C SER A 240 -11.60 6.21 -6.69
N LEU A 241 -10.93 5.57 -5.72
CA LEU A 241 -11.25 4.21 -5.28
C LEU A 241 -12.58 4.16 -4.54
N TYR A 242 -13.48 3.30 -5.00
CA TYR A 242 -14.73 3.06 -4.31
C TYR A 242 -15.19 1.62 -4.44
N LEU A 243 -15.32 0.91 -3.32
CA LEU A 243 -15.91 -0.43 -3.27
C LEU A 243 -17.33 -0.35 -2.73
N GLN A 244 -18.33 -0.62 -3.55
CA GLN A 244 -19.72 -0.55 -3.14
C GLN A 244 -20.13 -1.79 -2.33
N TYR A 245 -20.37 -1.59 -1.04
CA TYR A 245 -20.88 -2.64 -0.14
C TYR A 245 -22.43 -2.71 -0.12
N PRO A 246 -22.99 -3.88 0.17
CA PRO A 246 -24.39 -4.01 0.61
C PRO A 246 -24.69 -3.12 1.83
N GLY A 247 -25.90 -2.59 1.91
CA GLY A 247 -26.28 -1.60 2.92
C GLY A 247 -26.19 -2.10 4.37
N ASP A 248 -26.37 -3.40 4.59
CA ASP A 248 -26.33 -4.09 5.89
C ASP A 248 -24.97 -4.74 6.19
N SER A 249 -23.95 -4.51 5.35
CA SER A 249 -22.61 -5.08 5.53
C SER A 249 -21.93 -4.52 6.78
N PRO A 250 -21.51 -5.36 7.75
CA PRO A 250 -20.75 -4.87 8.92
C PRO A 250 -19.39 -4.30 8.52
N ILE A 251 -18.81 -4.77 7.40
CA ILE A 251 -17.56 -4.24 6.87
C ILE A 251 -17.76 -2.81 6.36
N LYS A 252 -18.92 -2.50 5.76
CA LYS A 252 -19.25 -1.14 5.34
C LYS A 252 -19.19 -0.18 6.52
N SER A 253 -19.89 -0.51 7.61
CA SER A 253 -19.90 0.29 8.84
C SER A 253 -18.50 0.49 9.43
N ALA A 254 -17.65 -0.53 9.34
CA ALA A 254 -16.26 -0.44 9.78
C ALA A 254 -15.46 0.54 8.89
N VAL A 255 -15.39 0.30 7.58
CA VAL A 255 -14.48 1.03 6.68
C VAL A 255 -14.96 2.43 6.30
N GLU A 256 -16.28 2.67 6.27
CA GLU A 256 -16.88 3.99 5.99
C GLU A 256 -17.20 4.79 7.26
N GLY A 257 -17.14 4.15 8.43
CA GLY A 257 -17.48 4.75 9.72
C GLY A 257 -16.31 4.71 10.69
N GLU A 258 -16.23 3.64 11.48
CA GLU A 258 -15.29 3.50 12.61
C GLU A 258 -13.85 3.81 12.21
N TRP A 259 -13.41 3.25 11.09
CA TRP A 259 -12.06 3.42 10.57
C TRP A 259 -11.76 4.87 10.19
N VAL A 260 -12.73 5.63 9.70
CA VAL A 260 -12.49 7.04 9.32
C VAL A 260 -12.25 7.92 10.55
N THR A 261 -12.70 7.50 11.73
CA THR A 261 -12.61 8.31 12.97
C THR A 261 -11.26 8.29 13.66
N GLU A 262 -10.38 7.36 13.30
CA GLU A 262 -9.07 7.20 13.95
C GLU A 262 -7.95 6.92 12.94
N THR A 263 -6.73 7.34 13.27
CA THR A 263 -5.51 7.02 12.54
C THR A 263 -5.00 5.62 12.86
N THR A 264 -4.23 5.01 11.95
CA THR A 264 -3.51 3.76 12.23
C THR A 264 -2.61 3.86 13.47
N ASP A 265 -1.93 5.00 13.66
CA ASP A 265 -1.12 5.27 14.85
C ASP A 265 -1.94 5.27 16.14
N GLU A 266 -3.14 5.87 16.14
CA GLU A 266 -4.05 5.83 17.29
C GLU A 266 -4.52 4.41 17.60
N VAL A 267 -4.83 3.61 16.57
CA VAL A 267 -5.20 2.20 16.74
C VAL A 267 -4.07 1.40 17.40
N VAL A 268 -2.85 1.54 16.89
CA VAL A 268 -1.67 0.87 17.44
C VAL A 268 -1.38 1.35 18.86
N ARG A 269 -1.47 2.66 19.12
CA ARG A 269 -1.24 3.24 20.45
C ARG A 269 -2.29 2.79 21.47
N ARG A 270 -3.58 2.76 21.11
CA ARG A 270 -4.65 2.23 21.99
C ARG A 270 -4.40 0.77 22.35
N ASN A 271 -3.82 -0.01 21.43
CA ASN A 271 -3.54 -1.43 21.61
C ASN A 271 -2.11 -1.73 22.10
N TRP A 272 -1.34 -0.73 22.54
CA TRP A 272 0.09 -0.91 22.83
C TRP A 272 0.40 -2.08 23.78
N GLN A 273 -0.41 -2.26 24.84
CA GLN A 273 -0.22 -3.35 25.81
C GLN A 273 -0.37 -4.74 25.17
N ARG A 274 -1.27 -4.86 24.18
CA ARG A 274 -1.51 -6.10 23.42
C ARG A 274 -0.40 -6.35 22.39
N LEU A 275 0.34 -5.32 22.00
CA LEU A 275 1.31 -5.37 20.91
C LEU A 275 2.75 -5.52 21.39
N VAL A 276 3.16 -4.75 22.41
CA VAL A 276 4.59 -4.60 22.70
C VAL A 276 5.23 -5.91 23.12
N LYS A 277 4.64 -6.59 24.10
CA LYS A 277 5.19 -7.85 24.61
C LYS A 277 5.21 -8.95 23.53
N PRO A 278 4.12 -9.20 22.77
CA PRO A 278 4.16 -10.23 21.73
C PRO A 278 5.09 -9.93 20.55
N LEU A 279 5.24 -8.65 20.16
CA LEU A 279 6.03 -8.28 18.97
C LEU A 279 7.50 -7.96 19.27
N PHE A 280 7.80 -7.39 20.44
CA PHE A 280 9.13 -6.89 20.78
C PHE A 280 9.73 -7.55 22.04
N GLY A 281 8.97 -8.39 22.74
CA GLY A 281 9.43 -9.15 23.90
C GLY A 281 9.23 -8.46 25.25
N GLU A 282 9.57 -9.17 26.32
CA GLU A 282 9.35 -8.72 27.69
C GLU A 282 10.18 -7.48 28.06
N GLU A 283 11.45 -7.43 27.63
CA GLU A 283 12.35 -6.31 27.96
C GLU A 283 11.85 -4.98 27.38
N ALA A 284 11.49 -5.01 26.09
CA ALA A 284 10.84 -3.90 25.39
C ALA A 284 9.56 -3.43 26.10
N TYR A 285 8.74 -4.39 26.55
CA TYR A 285 7.52 -4.10 27.28
C TYR A 285 7.75 -3.39 28.60
N GLN A 286 8.73 -3.85 29.40
CA GLN A 286 9.07 -3.21 30.66
C GLN A 286 9.60 -1.79 30.44
N MET A 287 10.46 -1.60 29.44
CA MET A 287 10.98 -0.26 29.08
C MET A 287 9.85 0.70 28.68
N ALA A 288 8.94 0.26 27.80
CA ALA A 288 7.79 1.07 27.39
C ALA A 288 6.85 1.39 28.57
N LEU A 289 6.62 0.43 29.47
CA LEU A 289 5.80 0.61 30.66
C LEU A 289 6.42 1.64 31.64
N GLU A 290 7.74 1.61 31.83
CA GLU A 290 8.42 2.60 32.65
C GLU A 290 8.36 4.00 32.06
N GLU A 291 8.55 4.15 30.74
CA GLU A 291 8.40 5.43 30.07
C GLU A 291 6.97 5.97 30.17
N HIS A 292 5.96 5.11 29.99
CA HIS A 292 4.56 5.49 30.11
C HIS A 292 4.25 6.03 31.51
N LYS A 293 4.65 5.31 32.57
CA LYS A 293 4.51 5.76 33.97
C LYS A 293 5.22 7.08 34.23
N LYS A 294 6.41 7.30 33.65
CA LYS A 294 7.15 8.57 33.78
C LYS A 294 6.38 9.73 33.13
N ARG A 295 5.73 9.51 31.98
CA ARG A 295 4.93 10.53 31.29
C ARG A 295 3.68 10.89 32.07
N GLU A 296 2.89 9.91 32.52
CA GLU A 296 1.71 10.14 33.35
C GLU A 296 2.07 10.94 34.61
N ALA A 297 3.16 10.56 35.29
CA ALA A 297 3.63 11.28 36.48
C ALA A 297 4.13 12.71 36.20
N LEU A 298 4.54 13.02 34.96
CA LEU A 298 4.93 14.37 34.54
C LEU A 298 3.71 15.21 34.15
N GLU A 299 2.73 14.62 33.48
CA GLU A 299 1.46 15.26 33.12
C GLU A 299 0.69 15.67 34.39
N ASP A 300 0.56 14.76 35.37
CA ASP A 300 -0.05 15.02 36.68
C ASP A 300 0.66 16.13 37.48
N ARG A 301 1.98 16.29 37.29
CA ARG A 301 2.77 17.36 37.93
C ARG A 301 2.72 18.68 37.18
N SER A 302 2.40 18.65 35.89
CA SER A 302 2.39 19.84 35.03
C SER A 302 1.10 20.65 35.12
N GLY A 303 0.03 20.09 35.70
CA GLY A 303 -1.12 20.87 36.19
C GLY A 303 -1.70 21.87 35.19
N LEU A 304 -1.89 21.44 33.94
CA LEU A 304 -2.86 22.03 33.01
C LEU A 304 -4.09 21.13 32.95
#